data_AF-A0AAP8T2S2-F1
#
_entry.id   AF-A0AAP8T2S2-F1
#
_cell.length_a   1.000
_cell.length_b   1.000
_cell.length_c   1.000
_cell.angle_alpha   90.00
_cell.angle_beta   90.00
_cell.angle_gamma   90.00
#
_symmetry.space_group_name_H-M   'P 1'
#
loop_
_entity.id
_entity.type
_entity.pdbx_description
1 polymer ?
#
loop_
_entity_poly.entity_id
_entity_poly.type
_entity_poly.pdbx_seq_one_letter_code
_entity_poly.pdbx_strand_id
1 'polypeptide(L)'
;MSHDYPNIVTELLHSLGGSDNLEQAAHCVTRLRLALKDPSLVDSATLNRIDLVKGSFYTGGLFQVVIGPGEVEKVYAELRRQTGLAVSTSADVKQKSADKINAMQRLVRVFSDVFMPILPALI
;
A
#
# COMPACT_ATOMS: atom_id res chain seq x y z
N MET A 1 15.66 -0.02 -18.39
CA MET A 1 16.58 -0.11 -17.24
C MET A 1 15.96 -1.08 -16.26
N SER A 2 16.71 -2.07 -15.77
CA SER A 2 16.16 -3.04 -14.82
C SER A 2 16.29 -2.43 -13.43
N HIS A 3 15.19 -1.91 -12.87
CA HIS A 3 15.18 -1.44 -11.49
C HIS A 3 15.35 -2.63 -10.55
N ASP A 4 16.07 -2.43 -9.45
CA ASP A 4 16.25 -3.42 -8.40
C ASP A 4 15.06 -3.37 -7.44
N TYR A 5 13.94 -3.97 -7.86
CA TYR A 5 12.70 -3.98 -7.07
C TYR A 5 12.89 -4.55 -5.66
N PRO A 6 13.65 -5.65 -5.45
CA PRO A 6 13.90 -6.17 -4.11
C PRO A 6 14.50 -5.11 -3.16
N ASN A 7 15.57 -4.43 -3.57
CA ASN A 7 16.21 -3.41 -2.74
C ASN A 7 15.30 -2.19 -2.55
N ILE A 8 14.62 -1.74 -3.59
CA ILE A 8 13.66 -0.62 -3.51
C ILE A 8 12.54 -0.93 -2.51
N VAL A 9 12.01 -2.15 -2.52
CA VAL A 9 10.97 -2.57 -1.57
C VAL A 9 11.50 -2.65 -0.15
N THR A 10 12.73 -3.12 0.04
CA THR A 10 13.37 -3.13 1.37
C THR A 10 13.54 -1.71 1.92
N GLU A 11 14.02 -0.76 1.12
CA GLU A 11 14.13 0.65 1.51
C GLU A 11 12.76 1.29 1.80
N LEU A 12 11.75 0.96 0.98
CA LEU A 12 10.38 1.41 1.18
C LEU A 12 9.82 0.87 2.50
N LEU A 13 9.99 -0.42 2.79
CA LEU A 13 9.54 -1.01 4.06
C LEU A 13 10.25 -0.39 5.26
N HIS A 14 11.56 -0.17 5.17
CA HIS A 14 12.31 0.51 6.22
C HIS A 14 11.78 1.92 6.48
N SER A 15 11.52 2.68 5.41
CA SER A 15 10.97 4.03 5.49
C SER A 15 9.54 4.07 6.04
N LEU A 16 8.79 2.97 5.96
CA LEU A 16 7.46 2.84 6.53
C LEU A 16 7.47 2.45 8.02
N GLY A 17 8.63 2.31 8.66
CA GLY A 17 8.73 1.80 10.03
C GLY A 17 8.76 0.27 10.12
N GLY A 18 9.09 -0.41 9.03
CA GLY A 18 9.25 -1.86 8.94
C GLY A 18 8.02 -2.61 8.44
N SER A 19 8.20 -3.90 8.13
CA SER A 19 7.12 -4.80 7.68
C SER A 19 6.01 -4.94 8.70
N ASP A 20 6.33 -4.85 9.99
CA ASP A 20 5.36 -4.98 11.07
C ASP A 20 4.40 -3.78 11.15
N ASN A 21 4.78 -2.63 10.61
CA ASN A 21 3.90 -1.46 10.55
C ASN A 21 2.90 -1.55 9.39
N LEU A 22 3.12 -2.42 8.41
CA LEU A 22 2.26 -2.59 7.25
C LEU A 22 1.14 -3.61 7.56
N GLU A 23 -0.10 -3.14 7.64
CA GLU A 23 -1.27 -4.03 7.82
C GLU A 23 -1.74 -4.61 6.50
N GLN A 24 -1.90 -3.75 5.49
CA GLN A 24 -2.48 -4.12 4.20
C GLN A 24 -1.89 -3.25 3.09
N ALA A 25 -1.79 -3.81 1.89
CA ALA A 25 -1.32 -3.10 0.72
C ALA A 25 -2.26 -3.37 -0.47
N ALA A 26 -2.47 -2.35 -1.29
CA ALA A 26 -3.09 -2.47 -2.59
C ALA A 26 -2.45 -1.48 -3.56
N HIS A 27 -2.79 -1.57 -4.85
CA HIS A 27 -2.32 -0.63 -5.85
C HIS A 27 -3.43 -0.29 -6.85
N CYS A 28 -3.31 0.88 -7.45
CA CYS A 28 -4.05 1.23 -8.67
C CYS A 28 -3.06 1.34 -9.84
N VAL A 29 -3.44 2.05 -10.91
CA VAL A 29 -2.58 2.20 -12.11
C VAL A 29 -1.25 2.89 -11.79
N THR A 30 -1.22 3.86 -10.87
CA THR A 30 -0.02 4.70 -10.64
C THR A 30 0.42 4.82 -9.18
N ARG A 31 -0.37 4.32 -8.23
CA ARG A 31 -0.12 4.50 -6.80
C ARG A 31 -0.21 3.20 -6.04
N LEU A 32 0.73 3.04 -5.11
CA LEU A 32 0.68 2.04 -4.05
C LEU A 32 -0.06 2.66 -2.86
N ARG A 33 -1.04 1.94 -2.31
CA ARG A 33 -1.84 2.34 -1.15
C ARG A 33 -1.59 1.37 0.00
N LEU A 34 -1.27 1.91 1.15
CA LEU A 34 -0.78 1.16 2.30
C LEU A 34 -1.62 1.53 3.52
N ALA A 35 -2.23 0.53 4.14
CA ALA A 35 -2.80 0.66 5.48
C ALA A 35 -1.70 0.37 6.49
N LEU A 36 -1.38 1.34 7.32
CA LEU A 36 -0.33 1.25 8.33
C LEU A 36 -0.94 1.18 9.73
N LYS A 37 -0.28 0.48 10.65
CA LYS A 37 -0.66 0.46 12.08
C LYS A 37 -0.47 1.83 12.70
N ASP A 38 0.69 2.43 12.44
CA ASP A 38 1.08 3.76 12.92
C ASP A 38 1.73 4.59 11.80
N PRO A 39 0.98 5.55 11.21
CA PRO A 39 1.51 6.44 10.18
C PRO A 39 2.62 7.38 10.68
N SER A 40 2.77 7.59 11.99
CA SER A 40 3.80 8.49 12.54
C SER A 40 5.22 7.94 12.42
N LEU A 41 5.35 6.62 12.23
CA LEU A 41 6.63 5.94 12.03
C LEU A 41 7.20 6.10 10.61
N VAL A 42 6.47 6.76 9.71
CA VAL A 42 6.88 6.90 8.31
C VAL A 42 7.90 8.03 8.15
N ASP A 43 9.09 7.67 7.69
CA ASP A 43 10.09 8.62 7.22
C ASP A 43 9.82 8.99 5.75
N SER A 44 8.94 9.99 5.58
CA SER A 44 8.58 10.51 4.25
C SER A 44 9.77 11.16 3.54
N ALA A 45 10.78 11.66 4.27
CA ALA A 45 11.94 12.31 3.66
C ALA A 45 12.85 11.28 3.00
N THR A 46 13.08 10.14 3.65
CA THR A 46 13.83 9.03 3.07
C THR A 46 13.04 8.35 1.95
N LEU A 47 11.74 8.15 2.15
CA LEU A 47 10.88 7.51 1.14
C LEU A 47 10.82 8.29 -0.18
N ASN A 48 10.80 9.63 -0.14
CA ASN A 48 10.78 10.47 -1.34
C ASN A 48 12.15 10.56 -2.06
N ARG A 49 13.23 9.99 -1.49
CA ARG A 49 14.54 9.91 -2.16
C ARG A 49 14.73 8.63 -2.97
N ILE A 50 13.85 7.65 -2.80
CA ILE A 50 13.84 6.42 -3.58
C ILE A 50 13.54 6.79 -5.03
N ASP A 51 14.38 6.39 -5.98
CA ASP A 51 14.32 6.80 -7.39
C ASP A 51 12.94 6.57 -8.07
N LEU A 52 12.25 5.50 -7.70
CA LEU A 52 10.92 5.18 -8.22
C LEU A 52 9.79 6.00 -7.58
N VAL A 53 10.03 6.67 -6.46
CA VAL A 53 9.01 7.41 -5.72
C VAL A 53 8.94 8.85 -6.22
N LYS A 54 7.79 9.21 -6.79
CA LYS A 54 7.48 10.57 -7.27
C LYS A 54 6.82 11.44 -6.21
N GLY A 55 6.46 10.85 -5.07
CA GLY A 55 5.88 11.54 -3.92
C GLY A 55 5.10 10.59 -3.03
N SER A 56 4.79 11.06 -1.83
CA SER A 56 4.03 10.31 -0.84
C SER A 56 3.13 11.23 0.00
N PHE A 57 1.98 10.72 0.42
CA PHE A 57 1.03 11.46 1.24
C PHE A 57 0.09 10.53 2.01
N TYR A 58 -0.41 10.99 3.14
CA TYR A 58 -1.39 10.28 3.96
C TYR A 58 -2.78 10.92 3.78
N THR A 59 -3.76 10.14 3.34
CA THR A 59 -5.15 10.62 3.18
C THR A 59 -6.15 9.48 3.26
N GLY A 60 -7.33 9.75 3.79
CA GLY A 60 -8.40 8.74 3.89
C GLY A 60 -8.03 7.53 4.77
N GLY A 61 -7.09 7.68 5.70
CA GLY A 61 -6.58 6.59 6.52
C GLY A 61 -5.54 5.70 5.83
N LEU A 62 -5.12 6.04 4.62
CA LEU A 62 -4.15 5.29 3.82
C LEU A 62 -2.91 6.13 3.52
N PHE A 63 -1.75 5.51 3.62
CA PHE A 63 -0.51 6.08 3.12
C PHE A 63 -0.36 5.73 1.64
N GLN A 64 -0.17 6.74 0.80
CA GLN A 64 -0.09 6.59 -0.66
C GLN A 64 1.30 6.95 -1.15
N VAL A 65 1.86 6.08 -1.99
CA VAL A 65 3.14 6.30 -2.66
C VAL A 65 2.89 6.37 -4.16
N VAL A 66 3.27 7.48 -4.77
CA VAL A 66 3.16 7.70 -6.21
C VAL A 66 4.41 7.15 -6.88
N ILE A 67 4.24 6.20 -7.81
CA ILE A 67 5.35 5.53 -8.50
C ILE A 67 5.21 5.78 -10.00
N GLY A 68 4.14 5.25 -10.59
CA GLY A 68 3.85 5.39 -12.01
C GLY A 68 3.27 4.11 -12.60
N PRO A 69 2.75 4.20 -13.84
CA PRO A 69 2.18 3.07 -14.55
C PRO A 69 3.23 1.98 -14.82
N GLY A 70 2.83 0.72 -14.65
CA GLY A 70 3.67 -0.46 -14.87
C GLY A 70 4.68 -0.76 -13.76
N GLU A 71 5.31 0.27 -13.17
CA GLU A 71 6.29 0.10 -12.09
C GLU A 71 5.63 -0.24 -10.74
N VAL A 72 4.44 0.33 -10.48
CA VAL A 72 3.69 0.07 -9.24
C VAL A 72 3.32 -1.40 -9.06
N GLU A 73 3.02 -2.11 -10.16
CA GLU A 73 2.66 -3.53 -10.13
C GLU A 73 3.85 -4.39 -9.69
N LYS A 74 5.03 -4.09 -10.21
CA LYS A 74 6.27 -4.80 -9.87
C LYS A 74 6.68 -4.55 -8.42
N VAL A 75 6.60 -3.30 -7.96
CA VAL A 75 6.83 -2.94 -6.55
C VAL A 75 5.85 -3.65 -5.63
N TYR A 76 4.56 -3.69 -5.99
CA TYR A 76 3.55 -4.39 -5.20
C TYR A 76 3.79 -5.91 -5.15
N ALA A 77 4.16 -6.53 -6.28
CA ALA A 77 4.47 -7.96 -6.33
C ALA A 77 5.66 -8.32 -5.42
N GLU A 78 6.71 -7.49 -5.42
CA GLU A 78 7.88 -7.69 -4.58
C GLU A 78 7.61 -7.38 -3.10
N LEU A 79 6.83 -6.33 -2.82
CA LEU A 79 6.34 -6.03 -1.46
C LEU A 79 5.62 -7.23 -0.86
N ARG A 80 4.75 -7.88 -1.62
CA ARG A 80 4.04 -9.08 -1.18
C ARG A 80 4.98 -10.26 -0.91
N ARG A 81 6.00 -10.44 -1.75
CA ARG A 81 7.02 -11.48 -1.54
C ARG A 81 7.78 -11.28 -0.24
N GLN A 82 8.20 -10.05 0.07
CA GLN A 82 9.03 -9.76 1.25
C GLN A 82 8.22 -9.73 2.56
N THR A 83 6.99 -9.24 2.51
CA THR A 83 6.14 -9.07 3.71
C THR A 83 5.32 -10.31 4.04
N GLY A 84 5.17 -11.24 3.09
CA GLY A 84 4.27 -12.38 3.26
C GLY A 84 2.80 -11.99 3.36
N LEU A 85 2.43 -10.75 2.97
CA LEU A 85 1.04 -10.31 2.90
C LEU A 85 0.27 -11.21 1.93
N ALA A 86 -0.46 -12.16 2.51
CA ALA A 86 -1.35 -13.04 1.78
C ALA A 86 -2.41 -12.18 1.09
N VAL A 87 -2.79 -12.57 -0.13
CA VAL A 87 -4.06 -12.11 -0.68
C VAL A 87 -5.11 -12.70 0.25
N SER A 88 -5.61 -11.91 1.19
CA SER A 88 -6.84 -12.27 1.88
C SER A 88 -7.96 -12.15 0.85
N THR A 89 -8.09 -13.19 0.02
CA THR A 89 -9.34 -13.46 -0.66
C THR A 89 -10.39 -13.59 0.44
N SER A 90 -11.61 -13.13 0.14
CA SER A 90 -12.71 -12.91 1.07
C SER A 90 -13.13 -14.11 1.95
N ALA A 91 -12.45 -15.25 1.83
CA ALA A 91 -12.66 -16.49 2.57
C ALA A 91 -12.00 -16.53 3.98
N ASP A 92 -10.96 -15.74 4.27
CA ASP A 92 -10.19 -15.82 5.53
C ASP A 92 -10.81 -15.08 6.75
N VAL A 93 -12.01 -14.53 6.56
CA VAL A 93 -12.52 -13.44 7.42
C VAL A 93 -13.47 -13.95 8.51
N LYS A 94 -13.88 -15.22 8.44
CA LYS A 94 -14.94 -15.76 9.31
C LYS A 94 -14.54 -16.02 10.77
N GLN A 95 -13.28 -15.82 11.17
CA GLN A 95 -12.85 -16.16 12.54
C GLN A 95 -12.01 -15.04 13.16
N LYS A 96 -12.61 -14.30 14.10
CA LYS A 96 -12.05 -13.54 15.25
C LYS A 96 -12.64 -12.12 15.37
N SER A 97 -13.16 -11.86 16.56
CA SER A 97 -14.08 -10.79 16.97
C SER A 97 -13.49 -9.37 16.95
N ALA A 98 -14.37 -8.37 16.81
CA ALA A 98 -14.21 -6.91 17.00
C ALA A 98 -13.06 -6.20 16.26
N ASP A 99 -11.79 -6.60 16.42
CA ASP A 99 -10.65 -5.99 15.72
C ASP A 99 -10.63 -6.31 14.22
N LYS A 100 -11.09 -7.50 13.82
CA LYS A 100 -11.22 -7.84 12.38
C LYS A 100 -12.33 -7.07 11.69
N ILE A 101 -13.31 -6.50 12.40
CA ILE A 101 -14.30 -5.62 11.76
C ILE A 101 -13.61 -4.35 11.28
N ASN A 102 -12.70 -3.79 12.06
CA ASN A 102 -11.88 -2.65 11.64
C ASN A 102 -10.92 -3.02 10.50
N ALA A 103 -10.25 -4.18 10.57
CA ALA A 103 -9.35 -4.63 9.51
C ALA A 103 -10.08 -4.97 8.19
N MET A 104 -11.25 -5.63 8.26
CA MET A 104 -12.11 -5.91 7.10
C MET A 104 -12.72 -4.63 6.54
N GLN A 105 -13.19 -3.71 7.38
CA GLN A 105 -13.65 -2.40 6.91
C GLN A 105 -12.52 -1.61 6.26
N ARG A 106 -11.28 -1.67 6.79
CA ARG A 106 -10.10 -1.07 6.15
C ARG A 106 -9.80 -1.76 4.82
N LEU A 107 -9.92 -3.08 4.72
CA LEU A 107 -9.73 -3.83 3.48
C LEU A 107 -10.78 -3.45 2.42
N VAL A 108 -12.06 -3.45 2.81
CA VAL A 108 -13.16 -3.03 1.94
C VAL A 108 -12.96 -1.57 1.53
N ARG A 109 -12.53 -0.68 2.43
CA ARG A 109 -12.18 0.70 2.07
C ARG A 109 -11.05 0.75 1.05
N VAL A 110 -9.95 0.03 1.26
CA VAL A 110 -8.82 -0.05 0.32
C VAL A 110 -9.28 -0.57 -1.04
N PHE A 111 -10.08 -1.64 -1.09
CA PHE A 111 -10.64 -2.17 -2.32
C PHE A 111 -11.64 -1.20 -2.98
N SER A 112 -12.55 -0.59 -2.23
CA SER A 112 -13.49 0.43 -2.72
C SER A 112 -12.75 1.63 -3.31
N ASP A 113 -11.65 2.05 -2.67
CA ASP A 113 -10.79 3.14 -3.12
C ASP A 113 -9.96 2.80 -4.37
N VAL A 114 -9.67 1.51 -4.59
CA VAL A 114 -8.97 0.99 -5.77
C VAL A 114 -9.96 0.78 -6.94
N PHE A 115 -11.19 0.32 -6.65
CA PHE A 115 -12.20 -0.07 -7.64
C PHE A 115 -13.28 0.97 -7.94
N MET A 116 -13.41 2.05 -7.16
CA MET A 116 -14.19 3.23 -7.59
C MET A 116 -13.27 4.33 -8.12
N PRO A 117 -13.02 4.32 -9.44
CA PRO A 117 -12.71 5.53 -10.16
C PRO A 117 -13.82 5.84 -11.16
N ILE A 118 -15.02 6.22 -10.71
CA ILE A 118 -15.93 6.95 -11.61
C ILE A 118 -16.84 7.89 -10.82
N LEU A 119 -16.35 9.11 -10.56
CA LEU A 119 -17.20 10.25 -10.90
C LEU A 119 -16.88 10.57 -12.36
N PRO A 120 -17.85 10.45 -13.29
CA PRO A 120 -17.75 11.22 -14.51
C PRO A 120 -17.63 12.68 -14.09
N ALA A 121 -16.58 13.37 -14.53
CA ALA A 121 -16.57 14.82 -14.49
C ALA A 121 -17.76 15.28 -15.33
N LEU A 122 -18.86 15.65 -14.68
CA LEU A 122 -20.02 16.22 -15.30
C LEU A 122 -19.82 17.74 -15.29
N ILE A 123 -19.30 18.25 -16.40
CA ILE A 123 -19.64 19.58 -16.93
C ILE A 123 -20.17 19.39 -18.36
#